data_AF-A0A1F7B423-F1
#
_entry.id   AF-A0A1F7B423-F1
#
_cell.length_a   1.000
_cell.length_b   1.000
_cell.length_c   1.000
_cell.angle_alpha   90.00
_cell.angle_beta   90.00
_cell.angle_gamma   90.00
#
_symmetry.space_group_name_H-M   'P 1'
#
loop_
_entity.id
_entity.type
_entity.pdbx_description
1 polymer ?
#
loop_
_entity_poly.entity_id
_entity_poly.type
_entity_poly.pdbx_seq_one_letter_code
_entity_poly.pdbx_strand_id
1 'polypeptide(L)'
;MLTLHRNDTKKILPIKVSQVIVDEFDDIKESEGLGNRASTFSFLVKYYKMKQLHEFGRAIDELSNVVDKIDPKKIPSAEEQLGLS
;
A
#
# COMPACT_ATOMS: atom_id res chain seq x y z
N MET A 1 18.73 26.29 6.99
CA MET A 1 18.83 24.81 7.12
C MET A 1 17.87 24.38 8.23
N LEU A 2 16.75 23.75 7.88
CA LEU A 2 15.82 23.18 8.85
C LEU A 2 16.27 21.74 9.15
N THR A 3 17.01 21.56 10.23
CA THR A 3 17.41 20.24 10.70
C THR A 3 16.21 19.60 11.39
N LEU A 4 15.44 18.80 10.63
CA LEU A 4 14.39 17.94 11.16
C LEU A 4 15.02 16.99 12.19
N HIS A 5 14.83 17.31 13.48
CA HIS A 5 15.16 16.41 14.57
C HIS A 5 14.15 15.25 14.51
N ARG A 6 14.55 14.12 13.92
CA ARG A 6 13.82 12.87 14.07
C ARG A 6 13.88 12.51 15.55
N ASN A 7 12.73 12.62 16.21
CA ASN A 7 12.59 12.21 17.60
C ASN A 7 12.53 10.68 17.61
N ASP A 8 13.70 10.03 17.68
CA ASP A 8 13.87 8.57 17.57
C ASP A 8 13.49 7.83 18.86
N THR A 9 12.38 8.21 19.50
CA THR A 9 11.88 7.49 20.68
C THR A 9 11.29 6.16 20.22
N LYS A 10 12.01 5.06 20.41
CA LYS A 10 11.50 3.71 20.19
C LYS A 10 10.32 3.46 21.13
N LYS A 11 9.10 3.42 20.59
CA LYS A 11 7.88 3.06 21.33
C LYS A 11 7.66 1.56 21.21
N ILE A 12 7.59 0.88 22.35
CA ILE A 12 7.22 -0.54 22.42
C ILE A 12 5.71 -0.61 22.67
N LEU A 13 5.00 -1.27 21.77
CA LEU A 13 3.56 -1.50 21.86
C LEU A 13 3.33 -3.01 22.00
N PRO A 14 2.92 -3.52 23.17
CA PRO A 14 2.57 -4.92 23.31
C PRO A 14 1.25 -5.19 22.58
N ILE A 15 1.25 -6.15 21.67
CA ILE A 15 0.05 -6.57 20.92
C ILE A 15 -0.26 -8.01 21.33
N LYS A 16 -1.50 -8.26 21.76
CA LYS A 16 -1.99 -9.61 22.01
C LYS A 16 -2.56 -10.18 20.72
N VAL A 17 -2.06 -11.35 20.33
CA VAL A 17 -2.51 -12.09 19.15
C VAL A 17 -2.71 -13.55 19.53
N SER A 18 -3.42 -14.32 18.69
CA SER A 18 -3.55 -15.76 18.87
C SER A 18 -2.22 -16.48 18.63
N GLN A 19 -2.07 -17.69 19.18
CA GLN A 19 -0.86 -18.49 19.02
C GLN A 19 -0.57 -18.82 17.54
N VAL A 20 -1.61 -19.08 16.75
CA VAL A 20 -1.47 -19.36 15.30
C VAL A 20 -0.73 -18.24 14.57
N ILE A 21 -1.03 -16.97 14.89
CA ILE A 21 -0.34 -15.82 14.29
C ILE A 21 1.14 -15.77 14.74
N VAL A 22 1.43 -16.17 15.97
CA VAL A 22 2.82 -16.24 16.46
C VAL A 22 3.61 -17.30 15.69
N ASP A 23 3.00 -18.46 15.47
CA ASP A 23 3.64 -19.57 14.76
C ASP A 23 3.91 -19.20 13.30
N GLU A 24 2.93 -18.62 12.60
CA GLU A 24 3.11 -18.09 11.23
C GLU A 24 4.22 -17.02 11.16
N PHE A 25 4.32 -16.15 12.17
CA PHE A 25 5.38 -15.15 12.24
C PHE A 25 6.77 -15.79 12.38
N ASP A 26 6.88 -16.89 13.09
CA ASP A 26 8.13 -17.61 13.23
C ASP A 26 8.51 -18.36 11.95
N ASP A 27 7.55 -18.96 11.26
CA ASP A 27 7.77 -19.61 9.97
C ASP A 27 8.27 -18.60 8.91
N ILE A 28 7.64 -17.42 8.84
CA ILE A 28 8.07 -16.34 7.94
C ILE A 28 9.46 -15.84 8.34
N LYS A 29 9.70 -15.68 9.65
CA LYS A 29 11.00 -15.25 10.17
C LYS A 29 12.11 -16.21 9.74
N GLU A 30 11.88 -17.52 9.82
CA GLU A 30 12.89 -18.52 9.45
C GLU A 30 13.09 -18.62 7.94
N SER A 31 12.01 -18.67 7.16
CA SER A 31 12.08 -18.75 5.70
C SER A 31 12.74 -17.53 5.04
N GLU A 32 12.47 -16.33 5.55
CA GLU A 32 13.04 -15.07 5.05
C GLU A 32 14.38 -14.71 5.74
N GLY A 33 14.89 -15.55 6.65
CA GLY A 33 16.16 -15.33 7.35
C GLY A 33 16.17 -14.08 8.25
N LEU A 34 15.03 -13.74 8.85
CA LEU A 34 14.84 -12.52 9.64
C LEU A 34 15.28 -12.74 11.09
N GLY A 35 15.99 -11.76 11.66
CA GLY A 35 16.60 -11.94 12.99
C GLY A 35 15.63 -11.95 14.18
N ASN A 36 14.42 -11.37 14.05
CA ASN A 36 13.42 -11.36 15.12
C ASN A 36 12.01 -11.02 14.60
N ARG A 37 10.98 -11.29 15.42
CA ARG A 37 9.57 -11.05 15.08
C ARG A 37 9.22 -9.58 14.80
N ALA A 38 9.95 -8.62 15.39
CA ALA A 38 9.72 -7.18 15.10
C ALA A 38 10.23 -6.80 13.70
N SER A 39 11.34 -7.38 13.27
CA SER A 39 11.82 -7.29 11.88
C SER A 39 10.84 -7.96 10.93
N THR A 40 10.28 -9.13 11.28
CA THR A 40 9.22 -9.80 10.52
C THR A 40 7.99 -8.93 10.37
N PHE A 41 7.51 -8.32 11.46
CA PHE A 41 6.40 -7.37 11.40
C PHE A 41 6.70 -6.20 10.45
N SER A 42 7.89 -5.61 10.58
CA SER A 42 8.32 -4.49 9.73
C SER A 42 8.42 -4.88 8.26
N PHE A 43 8.89 -6.09 7.98
CA PHE A 43 8.95 -6.67 6.64
C PHE A 43 7.55 -6.83 6.05
N LEU A 44 6.63 -7.45 6.78
CA LEU A 44 5.25 -7.66 6.34
C LEU A 44 4.52 -6.34 6.05
N VAL A 45 4.71 -5.32 6.89
CA VAL A 45 4.14 -3.99 6.66
C VAL A 45 4.70 -3.35 5.39
N LYS A 46 6.01 -3.46 5.15
CA LYS A 46 6.63 -2.94 3.91
C LYS A 46 6.12 -3.70 2.69
N TYR A 47 6.09 -5.03 2.77
CA TYR A 47 5.59 -5.89 1.71
C TYR A 47 4.16 -5.54 1.31
N TYR A 48 3.27 -5.38 2.30
CA TYR A 48 1.89 -4.96 2.08
C TYR A 48 1.79 -3.61 1.38
N LYS A 49 2.57 -2.61 1.82
CA LYS A 49 2.59 -1.28 1.19
C LYS A 49 3.10 -1.34 -0.25
N MET A 50 4.16 -2.10 -0.51
CA MET A 50 4.68 -2.28 -1.87
C MET A 50 3.66 -2.95 -2.78
N LYS A 51 2.96 -3.97 -2.28
CA LYS A 51 1.90 -4.65 -3.03
C LYS A 51 0.75 -3.70 -3.37
N GLN A 52 0.27 -2.92 -2.41
CA GLN A 52 -0.76 -1.90 -2.66
C GLN A 52 -0.32 -0.86 -3.68
N LEU A 53 0.91 -0.36 -3.58
CA LEU A 53 1.45 0.61 -4.53
C LEU A 53 1.55 0.02 -5.94
N HIS A 54 1.94 -1.24 -6.07
CA HIS A 54 1.97 -1.94 -7.33
C HIS A 54 0.57 -2.16 -7.92
N GLU A 55 -0.39 -2.58 -7.10
CA GLU A 55 -1.80 -2.71 -7.51
C GLU A 55 -2.40 -1.36 -7.96
N PHE A 56 -2.07 -0.29 -7.24
CA PHE A 56 -2.47 1.06 -7.61
C PHE A 56 -1.81 1.54 -8.92
N GLY A 57 -0.52 1.26 -9.11
CA GLY A 57 0.18 1.54 -10.37
C GLY A 57 -0.47 0.83 -11.56
N ARG A 58 -0.79 -0.45 -11.40
CA ARG A 58 -1.54 -1.21 -12.42
C ARG A 58 -2.90 -0.61 -12.73
N ALA A 59 -3.64 -0.14 -11.71
CA ALA A 59 -4.92 0.52 -11.92
C ALA A 59 -4.77 1.84 -12.71
N ILE A 60 -3.69 2.60 -12.49
CA ILE A 60 -3.37 3.80 -13.27
C ILE A 60 -3.04 3.44 -14.72
N ASP A 61 -2.25 2.40 -14.95
CA ASP A 61 -1.88 1.97 -16.29
C ASP A 61 -3.12 1.49 -17.07
N GLU A 62 -3.99 0.73 -16.42
CA GLU A 62 -5.28 0.30 -16.99
C GLU A 62 -6.18 1.50 -17.29
N LEU A 63 -6.30 2.45 -16.36
CA LEU A 63 -7.09 3.66 -16.57
C LEU A 63 -6.53 4.52 -17.72
N SER A 64 -5.22 4.68 -17.81
CA SER A 64 -4.56 5.45 -18.89
C SER A 64 -4.83 4.80 -20.25
N ASN A 65 -4.73 3.47 -20.34
CA ASN A 65 -5.08 2.73 -21.55
C ASN A 65 -6.56 2.84 -21.95
N VAL A 66 -7.46 3.03 -20.97
CA VAL A 66 -8.88 3.27 -21.24
C VAL A 66 -9.08 4.71 -21.71
N VAL A 67 -8.49 5.69 -21.04
CA VAL A 67 -8.58 7.12 -21.41
C VAL A 67 -8.04 7.37 -22.81
N ASP A 68 -6.91 6.77 -23.18
CA ASP A 68 -6.33 6.89 -24.53
C ASP A 68 -7.21 6.32 -25.64
N LYS A 69 -8.14 5.42 -25.30
CA LYS A 69 -9.11 4.82 -26.24
C LYS A 69 -10.43 5.59 -26.30
N ILE A 70 -10.64 6.56 -25.41
CA ILE A 70 -11.83 7.41 -25.44
C ILE A 70 -11.54 8.57 -26.38
N ASP A 71 -12.30 8.66 -27.48
CA ASP A 71 -12.28 9.83 -28.36
C ASP A 71 -12.81 11.05 -27.58
N PRO A 72 -12.00 12.08 -27.31
CA PRO A 72 -12.41 13.25 -26.53
C PRO A 72 -13.62 13.97 -27.14
N LYS A 73 -13.87 13.80 -28.45
CA LYS A 73 -15.00 14.39 -29.17
C LYS A 73 -16.31 13.63 -28.98
N LYS A 74 -16.26 12.43 -28.40
CA LYS A 74 -17.44 11.61 -28.07
C LYS A 74 -17.80 11.63 -26.59
N ILE A 75 -17.01 12.31 -25.76
CA ILE A 75 -17.32 12.53 -24.36
C ILE A 75 -18.36 13.65 -24.28
N PRO A 76 -19.60 13.38 -23.83
CA PRO A 76 -20.60 14.43 -23.66
C PRO A 76 -20.12 15.48 -22.66
N SER A 77 -20.49 16.73 -22.87
CA SER A 77 -20.07 17.84 -22.00
C SER A 77 -20.60 17.63 -20.56
N ALA A 78 -19.98 18.30 -19.58
CA ALA A 78 -20.45 18.20 -18.20
C ALA A 78 -21.91 18.67 -18.04
N GLU A 79 -22.35 19.63 -18.87
CA GLU A 79 -23.73 20.12 -18.91
C GLU A 79 -24.68 19.04 -19.48
N GLU A 80 -24.30 18.39 -20.59
CA GLU A 80 -25.04 17.28 -21.18
C GLU A 80 -25.14 16.05 -20.26
N GLN A 81 -24.08 15.74 -19.51
CA GLN A 81 -24.05 14.63 -18.56
C GLN A 81 -24.94 14.86 -17.34
N LEU A 82 -25.10 16.12 -16.94
CA LEU A 82 -25.98 16.52 -15.83
C LEU A 82 -27.43 16.74 -16.29
N GLY A 83 -27.73 16.54 -17.58
CA GLY A 83 -29.06 16.78 -18.15
C GLY A 83 -29.45 18.25 -18.17
N LEU A 84 -28.46 19.15 -18.09
CA LEU A 84 -28.63 20.59 -18.16
C LEU A 84 -28.39 21.01 -19.60
N SER A 85 -29.48 21.14 -20.36
CA SER A 85 -29.51 21.66 -21.73
C SER A 85 -29.79 23.15 -21.77
#